data_AF-A0A0W0V1F1-F1
#
_entry.id   AF-A0A0W0V1F1-F1
#
_cell.length_a   1.000
_cell.length_b   1.000
_cell.length_c   1.000
_cell.angle_alpha   90.00
_cell.angle_beta   90.00
_cell.angle_gamma   90.00
#
_symmetry.space_group_name_H-M   'P 1'
#
loop_
_entity.id
_entity.type
_entity.pdbx_description
1 polymer ?
#
loop_
_entity_poly.entity_id
_entity_poly.type
_entity_poly.pdbx_seq_one_letter_code
_entity_poly.pdbx_strand_id
1 'polypeptide(L)' 'MTQGQIINIKSIKHRFPIVCEYAGGRFRLTEEGVTFLGNDKDGNPLAPRWICSPLYVVAKTRDAKSGE' A
#
# COMPACT_ATOMS: atom_id res chain seq x y z
N MET A 1 -15.94 -12.91 8.26
CA MET A 1 -14.74 -12.46 9.00
C MET A 1 -13.55 -12.62 8.06
N THR A 2 -13.18 -11.58 7.32
CA THR A 2 -12.07 -11.66 6.36
C THR A 2 -10.75 -11.62 7.12
N GLN A 3 -10.06 -12.76 7.10
CA GLN A 3 -8.74 -12.98 7.67
C GLN A 3 -7.76 -11.96 7.06
N GLY A 4 -7.16 -11.12 7.90
CA GLY A 4 -6.22 -10.09 7.44
C GLY A 4 -5.10 -10.72 6.61
N GLN A 5 -5.00 -10.33 5.34
CA GLN A 5 -3.91 -10.78 4.48
C GLN A 5 -2.61 -10.09 4.91
N ILE A 6 -1.62 -10.88 5.30
CA ILE A 6 -0.26 -10.39 5.55
C ILE A 6 0.45 -10.34 4.20
N ILE A 7 0.65 -9.13 3.68
CA ILE A 7 1.43 -8.90 2.46
C ILE A 7 2.90 -8.71 2.85
N ASN A 8 3.72 -9.69 2.49
CA ASN A 8 5.15 -9.65 2.77
C ASN A 8 5.83 -8.74 1.73
N ILE A 9 6.03 -7.47 2.08
CA ILE A 9 6.74 -6.52 1.23
C ILE A 9 8.22 -6.89 1.27
N LYS A 10 8.72 -7.53 0.20
CA LYS A 10 10.15 -7.77 0.00
C LYS A 10 10.84 -6.42 -0.15
N SER A 11 11.20 -5.81 0.99
CA SER A 11 12.22 -4.77 1.04
C SER A 11 13.47 -5.38 0.45
N ILE A 12 13.96 -4.82 -0.66
CA ILE A 12 15.37 -4.62 -1.04
C ILE A 12 15.36 -4.12 -2.50
N LYS A 13 15.49 -2.80 -2.67
CA LYS A 13 15.91 -2.10 -3.90
C LYS A 13 15.12 -2.42 -5.19
N HIS A 14 13.79 -2.23 -5.21
CA HIS A 14 12.99 -2.60 -6.38
C HIS A 14 12.95 -1.50 -7.44
N ARG A 15 13.70 -1.71 -8.54
CA ARG A 15 13.60 -1.00 -9.83
C ARG A 15 12.23 -1.10 -10.53
N PHE A 16 11.25 -1.79 -9.93
CA PHE A 16 9.96 -2.08 -10.54
C PHE A 16 8.81 -1.84 -9.55
N PRO A 17 7.65 -1.33 -10.02
CA PRO A 17 6.48 -1.10 -9.18
C PRO A 17 5.95 -2.42 -8.60
N ILE A 18 5.63 -2.42 -7.30
CA ILE A 18 4.89 -3.52 -6.67
C ILE A 18 3.40 -3.30 -6.94
N VAL A 19 2.68 -4.34 -7.35
CA VAL A 19 1.24 -4.30 -7.55
C VAL A 19 0.57 -5.33 -6.65
N CYS A 20 -0.43 -4.91 -5.88
CA CYS A 20 -1.25 -5.78 -5.04
C CYS A 20 -2.73 -5.61 -5.36
N GLU A 21 -3.45 -6.72 -5.49
CA GLU A 21 -4.89 -6.74 -5.68
C GLU A 21 -5.60 -6.75 -4.32
N TYR A 22 -6.58 -5.86 -4.14
CA TYR A 22 -7.40 -5.80 -2.93
C TYR A 22 -8.72 -5.10 -3.21
N ALA A 23 -9.82 -5.62 -2.64
CA ALA A 23 -11.17 -5.05 -2.72
C ALA A 23 -11.64 -4.71 -4.15
N GLY A 24 -11.29 -5.54 -5.14
CA GLY A 24 -11.69 -5.34 -6.54
C GLY A 24 -10.89 -4.28 -7.30
N GLY A 25 -9.77 -3.82 -6.76
CA GLY A 25 -8.84 -2.93 -7.46
C GLY A 25 -7.38 -3.31 -7.23
N ARG A 26 -6.48 -2.49 -7.78
CA ARG A 26 -5.03 -2.69 -7.73
C ARG A 26 -4.34 -1.52 -7.06
N PHE A 27 -3.50 -1.79 -6.09
CA PHE A 27 -2.62 -0.81 -5.46
C PHE A 27 -1.24 -0.95 -6.09
N ARG A 28 -0.77 0.13 -6.71
CA ARG A 28 0.57 0.24 -7.26
C ARG A 28 1.45 1.05 -6.31
N LEU A 29 2.53 0.46 -5.84
CA LEU A 29 3.55 1.10 -5.03
C LEU A 29 4.79 1.38 -5.89
N THR A 30 5.19 2.64 -5.97
CA THR A 30 6.45 3.12 -6.55
C THR A 30 7.31 3.80 -5.48
N GLU A 31 8.50 4.29 -5.87
CA GLU A 31 9.31 5.15 -5.02
C GLU A 31 8.62 6.47 -4.66
N GLU A 32 7.67 6.92 -5.48
CA GLU A 32 6.93 8.17 -5.25
C GLU A 32 5.80 7.99 -4.23
N GLY A 33 5.19 6.80 -4.16
CA GLY A 33 4.06 6.53 -3.28
C GLY A 33 3.10 5.45 -3.78
N VAL A 34 1.87 5.48 -3.25
CA VAL A 34 0.81 4.52 -3.52
C VAL A 34 -0.27 5.15 -4.39
N THR A 35 -0.60 4.46 -5.48
CA THR A 35 -1.69 4.82 -6.38
C THR A 35 -2.69 3.66 -6.49
N PHE A 36 -3.98 3.97 -6.43
CA PHE A 36 -5.06 3.02 -6.67
C PHE A 36 -5.49 3.04 -8.14
N LEU A 37 -5.55 1.87 -8.75
CA LEU A 37 -6.00 1.61 -10.11
C LEU A 37 -7.29 0.78 -10.01
N GLY A 38 -8.43 1.44 -10.22
CA GLY A 38 -9.75 0.82 -10.19
C GLY A 38 -10.38 0.77 -11.57
N ASN A 39 -11.52 0.09 -11.63
CA ASN A 39 -12.36 0.03 -12.81
C ASN A 39 -13.77 0.55 -12.46
N ASP A 40 -14.51 1.02 -13.46
CA ASP A 40 -15.93 1.38 -13.31
C ASP A 40 -16.82 0.11 -13.29
N LYS A 41 -18.14 0.31 -13.29
CA LYS A 41 -19.11 -0.79 -13.27
C LYS A 41 -19.10 -1.65 -14.53
N ASP A 42 -18.62 -1.09 -15.64
CA ASP A 42 -18.55 -1.74 -16.94
C ASP A 42 -17.17 -2.39 -17.17
N GLY A 43 -16.26 -2.29 -16.19
CA GLY A 43 -14.93 -2.85 -16.23
C GLY A 43 -13.90 -1.95 -16.92
N ASN A 44 -14.23 -0.71 -17.27
CA ASN A 44 -13.26 0.20 -17.88
C ASN A 44 -12.31 0.77 -16.83
N PRO A 45 -11.01 0.95 -17.14
CA PRO A 45 -10.06 1.57 -16.22
C PRO A 45 -10.47 3.00 -15.85
N LEU A 46 -10.52 3.29 -14.56
CA LEU A 46 -10.65 4.65 -14.05
C LEU A 46 -9.30 5.35 -14.02
N ALA A 47 -9.34 6.68 -13.95
CA ALA A 47 -8.14 7.48 -13.71
C ALA A 47 -7.41 7.00 -12.44
N PRO A 48 -6.07 6.88 -12.46
CA PRO A 48 -5.29 6.54 -11.28
C PRO A 48 -5.55 7.51 -10.13
N ARG A 49 -5.84 6.99 -8.93
CA ARG A 49 -6.08 7.80 -7.74
C ARG A 49 -4.88 7.76 -6.82
N TRP A 50 -4.28 8.93 -6.59
CA TRP A 50 -3.23 9.06 -5.57
C TRP A 50 -3.79 8.80 -4.18
N ILE A 51 -3.08 8.00 -3.39
CA ILE A 51 -3.47 7.71 -2.00
C ILE A 51 -2.53 8.45 -1.06
N CYS A 52 -1.23 8.18 -1.15
CA CYS A 52 -0.22 8.78 -0.28
C CYS A 52 1.19 8.63 -0.84
N SER A 53 2.13 9.43 -0.32
CA SER A 53 3.57 9.22 -0.44
C SER A 53 4.01 7.92 0.28
N PRO A 54 5.25 7.44 0.13
CA PRO A 54 5.70 6.21 0.77
C PRO A 54 5.64 6.35 2.29
N LEU A 55 5.13 5.31 2.96
CA LEU A 55 5.04 5.26 4.42
C LEU A 55 6.24 4.49 4.98
N TYR A 56 6.95 5.12 5.89
CA TYR A 56 8.08 4.53 6.60
C TYR A 56 7.62 4.18 8.02
N VAL A 57 7.48 2.88 8.28
CA VAL A 57 7.14 2.40 9.63
C VAL A 57 8.43 2.31 10.44
N VAL A 58 8.54 3.12 11.48
CA VAL A 58 9.63 3.05 12.45
C VAL A 58 9.07 2.50 13.75
N ALA A 59 9.47 1.30 14.12
CA ALA A 59 9.14 0.74 15.42
C ALA A 59 9.90 1.53 16.50
N LYS A 60 9.17 2.15 17.43
CA LYS A 60 9.75 2.75 18.63
C LYS A 60 9.53 1.79 19.80
N THR A 61 10.59 1.52 20.56
CA THR A 61 10.46 0.79 21.82
C THR A 61 9.90 1.73 22.88
N ARG A 62 9.01 1.23 23.72
CA ARG A 62 8.45 2.00 24.84
C ARG A 62 9.55 2.21 25.89
N ASP A 63 9.74 3.45 26.33
CA ASP A 63 10.44 3.74 27.59
C ASP A 63 9.44 4.11 28.68
N ALA A 64 9.88 4.19 29.94
CA ALA A 64 9.01 4.49 31.08
C ALA A 64 8.31 5.87 31.01
N LYS A 65 8.60 6.70 30.01
CA LYS A 65 8.08 8.06 29.82
C LYS A 65 7.27 8.25 28.54
N SER A 66 7.24 7.25 27.67
CA SER A 66 6.57 7.28 26.36
C SER A 66 5.34 6.36 26.37
N GLY A 67 4.49 6.55 27.38
CA GLY A 67 3.12 6.03 27.37
C GLY A 67 2.20 7.03 26.69
N GLU A 68 1.97 6.84 25.39
CA GLU A 68 0.61 6.99 24.86
C GLU A 68 -0.21 5.75 25.26
#